data_AF-A0A1J9P5I8-F1
#
_entry.id   AF-A0A1J9P5I8-F1
#
_cell.length_a   1.000
_cell.length_b   1.000
_cell.length_c   1.000
_cell.angle_alpha   90.00
_cell.angle_beta   90.00
_cell.angle_gamma   90.00
#
_symmetry.space_group_name_H-M   'P 1'
#
loop_
_entity.id
_entity.type
_entity.pdbx_description
1 polymer ?
#
loop_
_entity_poly.entity_id
_entity_poly.type
_entity_poly.pdbx_seq_one_letter_code
_entity_poly.pdbx_strand_id
1 'polypeptide(L)'
;MLRQCRKLMRASNDSKPILVRHASPHRPQEFGPELGIYVAQEIVEQASQEFAKLTTLLDRTVWKKWEREYPQIPTADKMKLRRLVSEKNANAIATLSTHVAESTLWGYIRRTYTSDEHLVLSAARNPKAAFRMREKIDGVLESWRG
;
A
#
# COMPACT_ATOMS: atom_id res chain seq x y z
N MET A 1 14.97 -21.79 31.09
CA MET A 1 14.25 -20.71 30.39
C MET A 1 13.81 -21.04 28.94
N LEU A 2 13.85 -22.30 28.45
CA LEU A 2 13.43 -22.64 27.07
C LEU A 2 12.05 -23.33 26.93
N ARG A 3 11.38 -23.67 28.03
CA ARG A 3 10.08 -24.38 28.00
C ARG A 3 8.85 -23.47 27.90
N GLN A 4 8.96 -22.20 28.29
CA GLN A 4 7.81 -21.27 28.27
C GLN A 4 7.57 -20.66 26.88
N CYS A 5 8.61 -20.47 26.06
CA CYS A 5 8.46 -19.89 24.72
C CYS A 5 7.66 -20.79 23.75
N ARG A 6 7.65 -22.13 23.95
CA ARG A 6 6.90 -23.05 23.09
C ARG A 6 5.38 -23.06 23.33
N LYS A 7 4.89 -22.60 24.48
CA LYS A 7 3.44 -22.56 24.75
C LYS A 7 2.74 -21.38 24.08
N LEU A 8 3.43 -20.26 23.88
CA LEU A 8 2.86 -19.05 23.29
C LEU A 8 2.61 -19.16 21.78
N MET A 9 3.41 -19.94 21.04
CA MET A 9 3.23 -20.08 19.58
C MET A 9 2.02 -20.93 19.16
N ARG A 10 1.41 -21.70 20.07
CA ARG A 10 0.24 -22.54 19.72
C ARG A 10 -1.11 -21.83 19.87
N ALA A 11 -1.18 -20.71 20.60
CA ALA A 11 -2.43 -20.00 20.85
C ALA A 11 -2.80 -18.96 19.77
N SER A 12 -1.88 -18.67 18.84
CA SER A 12 -2.03 -17.62 17.83
C SER A 12 -2.75 -18.06 16.53
N ASN A 13 -3.24 -19.29 16.45
CA ASN A 13 -3.82 -19.85 15.21
C ASN A 13 -5.35 -19.80 15.15
N ASP A 14 -6.05 -19.27 16.16
CA ASP A 14 -7.51 -19.18 16.11
C ASP A 14 -7.96 -17.81 15.60
N SER A 15 -8.18 -17.78 14.29
CA SER A 15 -8.82 -16.74 13.52
C SER A 15 -10.25 -16.45 14.01
N LYS A 16 -10.49 -15.29 14.64
CA LYS A 16 -11.83 -14.67 14.71
C LYS A 16 -11.76 -13.15 14.52
N PRO A 17 -12.73 -12.55 13.79
CA PRO A 17 -12.68 -11.15 13.41
C PRO A 17 -13.10 -10.26 14.58
N ILE A 18 -12.34 -9.19 14.83
CA ILE A 18 -12.63 -8.22 15.89
C ILE A 18 -13.68 -7.23 15.36
N LEU A 19 -14.87 -7.24 15.96
CA LEU A 19 -15.96 -6.29 15.73
C LEU A 19 -15.78 -5.08 16.65
N VAL A 20 -15.55 -3.90 16.06
CA VAL A 20 -15.49 -2.63 16.80
C VAL A 20 -16.91 -2.12 17.03
N ARG A 21 -17.37 -2.12 18.29
CA ARG A 21 -18.60 -1.40 18.70
C ARG A 21 -18.21 -0.17 19.53
N HIS A 22 -18.70 1.00 19.11
CA HIS A 22 -18.65 2.22 19.92
C HIS A 22 -19.73 2.15 21.03
N ALA A 23 -19.33 2.27 22.29
CA ALA A 23 -20.24 2.39 23.43
C ALA A 23 -19.92 3.64 24.27
N SER A 24 -20.98 4.38 24.60
CA SER A 24 -21.04 5.60 25.43
C SER A 24 -20.62 5.33 26.88
N PRO A 25 -20.06 6.30 27.63
CA PRO A 25 -19.33 6.03 28.85
C PRO A 25 -20.29 5.98 30.03
N HIS A 26 -20.55 4.80 30.62
CA HIS A 26 -20.89 4.68 32.05
C HIS A 26 -20.92 3.22 32.53
N ARG A 27 -19.81 2.80 33.15
CA ARG A 27 -19.63 2.09 34.44
C ARG A 27 -18.33 1.27 34.40
N PRO A 28 -17.57 1.21 35.52
CA PRO A 28 -16.33 0.46 35.58
C PRO A 28 -16.67 -1.03 35.70
N GLN A 29 -16.77 -1.69 34.55
CA GLN A 29 -16.72 -3.14 34.48
C GLN A 29 -15.24 -3.53 34.52
N GLU A 30 -14.85 -4.40 35.43
CA GLU A 30 -13.48 -4.92 35.56
C GLU A 30 -13.11 -5.69 34.28
N PHE A 31 -12.62 -4.97 33.28
CA PHE A 31 -11.91 -5.55 32.17
C PHE A 31 -10.52 -5.93 32.67
N GLY A 32 -10.17 -7.22 32.56
CA GLY A 32 -8.77 -7.66 32.71
C GLY A 32 -7.85 -6.82 31.81
N PRO A 33 -6.52 -6.83 32.01
CA PRO A 33 -5.62 -5.90 31.35
C PRO A 33 -5.61 -6.16 29.84
N GLU A 34 -6.50 -5.49 29.12
CA GLU A 34 -6.30 -5.23 27.71
C GLU A 34 -5.02 -4.40 27.66
N LEU A 35 -3.96 -5.00 27.12
CA LEU A 35 -2.72 -4.31 26.76
C LEU A 35 -3.02 -3.36 25.59
N GLY A 36 -3.83 -2.34 25.85
CA GLY A 36 -3.99 -1.17 25.00
C GLY A 36 -2.91 -0.17 25.38
N ILE A 37 -2.14 0.29 24.41
CA ILE A 37 -1.31 1.47 24.61
C ILE A 37 -2.29 2.65 24.70
N TYR A 38 -2.57 3.11 25.92
CA TYR A 38 -3.33 4.33 26.13
C TYR A 38 -2.46 5.51 25.73
N VAL A 39 -2.79 6.11 24.59
CA VAL A 39 -2.16 7.33 24.07
C VAL A 39 -3.13 8.49 24.28
N ALA A 40 -2.63 9.62 24.77
CA ALA A 40 -3.44 10.82 24.95
C ALA A 40 -4.06 11.24 23.60
N GLN A 41 -5.33 11.68 23.63
CA GLN A 41 -6.06 12.03 22.42
C GLN A 41 -5.34 13.11 21.60
N GLU A 42 -4.72 14.08 22.27
CA GLU A 42 -3.97 15.15 21.61
C GLU A 42 -2.79 14.60 20.78
N ILE A 43 -2.14 13.54 21.27
CA ILE A 43 -1.03 12.89 20.55
C ILE A 43 -1.56 12.16 19.31
N VAL A 44 -2.73 11.50 19.41
CA VAL A 44 -3.35 10.81 18.27
C VAL A 44 -3.80 11.80 17.20
N GLU A 45 -4.40 12.92 17.60
CA GLU A 45 -4.83 13.98 16.68
C GLU A 45 -3.62 14.62 16.00
N GLN A 46 -2.58 14.95 16.75
CA GLN A 46 -1.34 15.50 16.20
C GLN A 46 -0.67 14.54 15.22
N ALA A 47 -0.54 13.26 15.58
CA ALA A 47 0.03 12.25 14.71
C ALA A 47 -0.78 12.07 13.42
N SER A 48 -2.12 12.09 13.51
CA SER A 48 -3.02 11.99 12.36
C SER A 48 -2.87 13.18 11.41
N GLN A 49 -2.74 14.40 11.96
CA GLN A 49 -2.51 15.60 11.16
C GLN A 49 -1.14 15.56 10.46
N GLU A 50 -0.07 15.20 11.16
CA GLU A 50 1.26 15.07 10.55
C GLU A 50 1.28 13.98 9.48
N PHE A 51 0.61 12.86 9.71
CA PHE A 51 0.47 11.79 8.72
C PHE A 51 -0.27 12.25 7.45
N ALA A 52 -1.34 13.03 7.61
CA ALA A 52 -2.07 13.62 6.48
C ALA A 52 -1.19 14.61 5.70
N LYS A 53 -0.40 15.45 6.39
CA LYS A 53 0.56 16.37 5.75
C LYS A 53 1.63 15.60 4.95
N LEU A 54 2.19 14.53 5.51
CA LEU A 54 3.17 13.70 4.82
C LEU A 54 2.57 13.01 3.59
N THR A 55 1.37 12.45 3.71
CA THR A 55 0.67 11.80 2.60
C THR A 55 0.41 12.77 1.46
N THR A 56 -0.11 13.96 1.76
CA THR A 56 -0.38 15.01 0.75
C THR A 56 0.88 15.52 0.08
N LEU A 57 1.99 15.66 0.82
CA LEU A 57 3.30 16.04 0.26
C LEU A 57 3.83 14.97 -0.70
N LEU A 58 3.73 13.69 -0.33
CA LEU A 58 4.15 12.56 -1.17
C LEU A 58 3.32 12.51 -2.45
N ASP A 59 2.00 12.56 -2.34
CA ASP A 59 1.08 12.60 -3.49
C ASP A 59 1.49 13.72 -4.46
N ARG A 60 1.63 14.96 -3.96
CA ARG A 60 2.02 16.10 -4.80
C ARG A 60 3.36 15.89 -5.49
N THR A 61 4.34 15.31 -4.78
CA THR A 61 5.69 15.08 -5.31
C THR A 61 5.66 14.04 -6.43
N VAL A 62 4.95 12.93 -6.22
CA VAL A 62 4.78 11.89 -7.24
C VAL A 62 4.05 12.47 -8.46
N TRP A 63 3.03 13.32 -8.26
CA TRP A 63 2.25 13.89 -9.36
C TRP A 63 3.07 14.83 -10.22
N LYS A 64 3.84 15.72 -9.59
CA LYS A 64 4.78 16.58 -10.33
C LYS A 64 5.80 15.77 -11.11
N LYS A 65 6.31 14.68 -10.53
CA LYS A 65 7.27 13.79 -11.19
C LYS A 65 6.64 13.15 -12.44
N TRP A 66 5.46 12.55 -12.31
CA TRP A 66 4.80 11.89 -13.44
C TRP A 66 4.30 12.85 -14.50
N GLU A 67 3.84 14.04 -14.14
CA GLU A 67 3.46 15.06 -15.13
C GLU A 67 4.66 15.51 -15.97
N ARG A 68 5.86 15.48 -15.40
CA ARG A 68 7.10 15.76 -16.11
C ARG A 68 7.60 14.57 -16.93
N GLU A 69 7.59 13.38 -16.35
CA GLU A 69 8.14 12.16 -16.98
C GLU A 69 7.21 11.56 -18.02
N TYR A 70 5.90 11.72 -17.87
CA TYR A 70 4.88 11.07 -18.68
C TYR A 70 3.75 12.09 -18.99
N PRO A 71 4.02 13.11 -19.81
CA PRO A 71 3.04 14.16 -20.10
C PRO A 71 1.81 13.65 -20.85
N GLN A 72 1.94 12.55 -21.58
CA GLN A 72 0.87 11.97 -22.41
C GLN A 72 0.11 10.83 -21.72
N ILE A 73 0.20 10.67 -20.39
CA ILE A 73 -0.63 9.68 -19.68
C ILE A 73 -2.11 9.96 -19.97
N PRO A 74 -2.89 8.97 -20.46
CA PRO A 74 -4.32 9.15 -20.67
C PRO A 74 -5.02 9.52 -19.37
N THR A 75 -5.99 10.43 -19.44
CA THR A 75 -6.64 11.00 -18.25
C THR A 75 -7.26 9.94 -17.34
N ALA A 76 -7.86 8.90 -17.93
CA ALA A 76 -8.44 7.78 -17.17
C ALA A 76 -7.39 7.01 -16.36
N ASP A 77 -6.24 6.73 -16.95
CA ASP A 77 -5.13 6.03 -16.29
C ASP A 77 -4.49 6.89 -15.22
N LYS A 78 -4.30 8.18 -15.51
CA LYS A 78 -3.79 9.17 -14.55
C LYS A 78 -4.66 9.21 -13.29
N MET A 79 -5.98 9.24 -13.43
CA MET A 79 -6.91 9.26 -12.29
C MET A 79 -6.88 7.96 -11.48
N LYS A 80 -6.82 6.80 -12.14
CA LYS A 80 -6.70 5.50 -11.46
C LYS A 80 -5.37 5.37 -10.72
N LEU A 81 -4.26 5.71 -11.36
CA LEU A 81 -2.94 5.69 -10.74
C LEU A 81 -2.87 6.63 -9.55
N ARG A 82 -3.47 7.83 -9.64
CA ARG A 82 -3.58 8.76 -8.52
C ARG A 82 -4.19 8.12 -7.30
N ARG A 83 -5.38 7.53 -7.47
CA ARG A 83 -6.08 6.81 -6.41
C ARG A 83 -5.24 5.67 -5.83
N LEU A 84 -4.63 4.84 -6.69
CA LEU A 84 -3.87 3.66 -6.27
C LEU A 84 -2.63 4.00 -5.43
N VAL A 85 -1.92 5.09 -5.75
CA VAL A 85 -0.75 5.48 -4.95
C VAL A 85 -1.19 6.13 -3.66
N SER A 86 -2.21 7.02 -3.66
CA SER A 86 -2.73 7.61 -2.43
C SER A 86 -3.20 6.55 -1.43
N GLU A 87 -3.90 5.51 -1.91
CA GLU A 87 -4.31 4.35 -1.08
C GLU A 87 -3.11 3.60 -0.47
N LYS A 88 -1.98 3.52 -1.19
CA LYS A 88 -0.78 2.80 -0.73
C LYS A 88 0.22 3.66 0.04
N ASN A 89 0.13 4.98 -0.06
CA ASN A 89 1.06 5.90 0.60
C ASN A 89 0.96 5.81 2.12
N ALA A 90 -0.22 5.50 2.66
CA ALA A 90 -0.36 5.24 4.08
C ALA A 90 0.54 4.10 4.56
N ASN A 91 0.54 2.99 3.82
CA ASN A 91 1.42 1.85 4.10
C ASN A 91 2.89 2.16 3.77
N ALA A 92 3.13 2.98 2.74
CA ALA A 92 4.48 3.43 2.38
C ALA A 92 5.14 4.20 3.52
N ILE A 93 4.41 5.14 4.13
CA ILE A 93 4.89 5.93 5.28
C ILE A 93 5.17 5.01 6.47
N ALA A 94 4.25 4.09 6.77
CA ALA A 94 4.42 3.14 7.86
C ALA A 94 5.64 2.20 7.68
N THR A 95 6.00 1.89 6.43
CA THR A 95 7.10 0.96 6.10
C THR A 95 8.36 1.64 5.57
N LEU A 96 8.39 2.99 5.55
CA LEU A 96 9.47 3.80 4.98
C LEU A 96 9.84 3.44 3.53
N SER A 97 8.85 3.00 2.75
CA SER A 97 9.05 2.59 1.36
C SER A 97 9.07 3.79 0.41
N THR A 98 10.12 3.88 -0.40
CA THR A 98 10.31 4.95 -1.40
C THR A 98 9.84 4.56 -2.81
N HIS A 99 9.58 3.27 -3.05
CA HIS A 99 9.30 2.73 -4.39
C HIS A 99 7.80 2.54 -4.69
N VAL A 100 6.90 3.06 -3.84
CA VAL A 100 5.46 2.81 -3.98
C VAL A 100 4.87 3.38 -5.26
N ALA A 101 5.31 4.57 -5.67
CA ALA A 101 4.88 5.17 -6.94
C ALA A 101 5.30 4.30 -8.14
N GLU A 102 6.58 3.96 -8.23
CA GLU A 102 7.13 3.20 -9.35
C GLU A 102 6.55 1.78 -9.42
N SER A 103 6.52 1.06 -8.30
CA SER A 103 5.91 -0.27 -8.24
C SER A 103 4.42 -0.27 -8.57
N THR A 104 3.70 0.81 -8.21
CA THR A 104 2.28 0.96 -8.55
C THR A 104 2.07 1.27 -10.02
N LEU A 105 2.90 2.14 -10.61
CA LEU A 105 2.91 2.43 -12.04
C LEU A 105 3.15 1.15 -12.85
N TRP A 106 4.24 0.44 -12.55
CA TRP A 106 4.59 -0.81 -13.22
C TRP A 106 3.51 -1.88 -13.04
N GLY A 107 3.01 -2.04 -11.82
CA GLY A 107 1.94 -2.98 -11.51
C GLY A 107 0.63 -2.67 -12.24
N TYR A 108 0.30 -1.38 -12.37
CA TYR A 108 -0.86 -0.92 -13.14
C TYR A 108 -0.70 -1.23 -14.63
N ILE A 109 0.42 -0.82 -15.23
CA ILE A 109 0.65 -1.03 -16.66
C ILE A 109 0.65 -2.53 -16.97
N ARG A 110 1.30 -3.33 -16.14
CA ARG A 110 1.29 -4.79 -16.27
C ARG A 110 -0.14 -5.34 -16.28
N ARG A 111 -0.98 -4.97 -15.33
CA ARG A 111 -2.35 -5.50 -15.24
C ARG A 111 -3.24 -5.01 -16.39
N THR A 112 -3.09 -3.76 -16.78
CA THR A 112 -4.00 -3.09 -17.73
C THR A 112 -3.61 -3.35 -19.19
N TYR A 113 -2.32 -3.38 -19.52
CA TYR A 113 -1.81 -3.43 -20.90
C TYR A 113 -1.07 -4.72 -21.24
N THR A 114 -0.78 -5.57 -20.25
CA THR A 114 -0.09 -6.85 -20.48
C THR A 114 -0.94 -8.04 -20.03
N SER A 115 -2.26 -7.95 -20.25
CA SER A 115 -3.31 -8.92 -19.88
C SER A 115 -3.23 -10.29 -20.57
N ASP A 116 -2.12 -10.60 -21.22
CA ASP A 116 -1.84 -11.95 -21.72
C ASP A 116 -1.54 -12.83 -20.49
N GLU A 117 -2.57 -13.47 -19.93
CA GLU A 117 -2.49 -14.26 -18.68
C GLU A 117 -1.36 -15.30 -18.75
N HIS A 118 -1.15 -15.88 -19.93
CA HIS A 118 -0.04 -16.80 -20.19
C HIS A 118 1.32 -16.14 -20.02
N LEU A 119 1.46 -14.89 -20.45
CA LEU A 119 2.68 -14.09 -20.33
C LEU A 119 2.93 -13.68 -18.87
N VAL A 120 1.87 -13.35 -18.12
CA VAL A 120 1.94 -13.00 -16.68
C VAL A 120 2.35 -14.18 -15.81
N LEU A 121 1.78 -15.36 -16.06
CA LEU A 121 2.09 -16.59 -15.33
C LEU A 121 3.46 -17.16 -15.74
N SER A 122 3.82 -17.08 -17.02
CA SER A 122 5.11 -17.58 -17.52
C SER A 122 6.28 -16.66 -17.19
N ALA A 123 6.11 -15.35 -17.02
CA ALA A 123 7.19 -14.43 -16.67
C ALA A 123 7.91 -14.79 -15.35
N ALA A 124 7.22 -15.45 -14.42
CA ALA A 124 7.85 -15.90 -13.17
C ALA A 124 8.82 -17.08 -13.36
N ARG A 125 8.68 -17.85 -14.44
CA ARG A 125 9.41 -19.09 -14.69
C ARG A 125 10.24 -19.06 -15.98
N ASN A 126 9.98 -18.10 -16.87
CA ASN A 126 10.59 -17.99 -18.19
C ASN A 126 11.17 -16.59 -18.38
N PRO A 127 12.52 -16.45 -18.44
CA PRO A 127 13.17 -15.16 -18.60
C PRO A 127 12.80 -14.47 -19.93
N LYS A 128 12.49 -15.24 -20.98
CA LYS A 128 12.04 -14.68 -22.28
C LYS A 128 10.65 -14.06 -22.17
N ALA A 129 9.77 -14.66 -21.37
CA ALA A 129 8.45 -14.08 -21.10
C ALA A 129 8.55 -12.84 -20.20
N ALA A 130 9.45 -12.84 -19.21
CA ALA A 130 9.75 -11.67 -18.40
C ALA A 130 10.30 -10.51 -19.23
N PHE A 131 11.20 -10.79 -20.17
CA PHE A 131 11.74 -9.79 -21.09
C PHE A 131 10.64 -9.17 -21.97
N ARG A 132 9.81 -9.99 -22.61
CA ARG A 132 8.66 -9.51 -23.41
C ARG A 132 7.67 -8.69 -22.60
N MET A 133 7.46 -9.04 -21.33
CA MET A 133 6.63 -8.27 -20.42
C MET A 133 7.21 -6.87 -20.21
N ARG A 134 8.52 -6.80 -19.98
CA ARG A 134 9.24 -5.54 -19.79
C ARG A 134 9.19 -4.68 -21.04
N GLU A 135 9.44 -5.25 -22.22
CA GLU A 135 9.31 -4.53 -23.50
C GLU A 135 7.91 -3.93 -23.68
N LYS A 136 6.84 -4.67 -23.34
CA LYS A 136 5.48 -4.13 -23.40
C LYS A 136 5.25 -2.98 -22.43
N ILE A 137 5.74 -3.10 -21.19
CA ILE A 137 5.65 -2.03 -20.20
C ILE A 137 6.41 -0.80 -20.68
N ASP A 138 7.63 -0.99 -21.16
CA ASP A 138 8.49 0.08 -21.65
C ASP A 138 7.86 0.77 -22.86
N GLY A 139 7.25 0.04 -23.79
CA GLY A 139 6.52 0.62 -24.93
C GLY A 139 5.32 1.48 -24.52
N VAL A 140 4.59 1.11 -23.46
CA VAL A 140 3.52 1.96 -22.90
C VAL A 140 4.11 3.22 -22.26
N LEU A 141 5.18 3.07 -21.49
CA LEU A 141 5.84 4.21 -20.84
C LEU A 141 6.45 5.19 -21.86
N GLU A 142 7.00 4.68 -22.96
CA GLU A 142 7.47 5.48 -24.09
C GLU A 142 6.31 6.23 -24.74
N SER A 143 5.20 5.56 -25.05
CA SER A 143 4.01 6.24 -25.57
C SER A 143 3.49 7.33 -24.62
N TRP A 144 3.60 7.14 -23.30
CA TRP A 144 3.20 8.15 -22.31
C TRP A 144 4.21 9.29 -22.15
N ARG A 145 5.49 9.07 -22.49
CA ARG A 145 6.50 10.12 -22.58
C ARG A 145 6.23 11.06 -23.75
N GLY A 146 5.68 10.52 -24.85
CA GLY A 146 5.43 11.23 -26.09
C GLY A 146 6.57 11.05 -27.06
#